data_AF-A0A7Y5HEI8-F1
#
_entry.id   AF-A0A7Y5HEI8-F1
#
_cell.length_a   1.000
_cell.length_b   1.000
_cell.length_c   1.000
_cell.angle_alpha   90.00
_cell.angle_beta   90.00
_cell.angle_gamma   90.00
#
_symmetry.space_group_name_H-M   'P 1'
#
loop_
_entity.id
_entity.type
_entity.pdbx_description
1 polymer ?
#
loop_
_entity_poly.entity_id
_entity_poly.type
_entity_poly.pdbx_seq_one_letter_code
_entity_poly.pdbx_strand_id
1 'polypeptide(L)' 'MPGVVFAAPFAMEATLRFLRAAARLPGVRCGLLTQEPVDALPGDLRESLAAHWRVADCM' A
#
# COMPACT_ATOMS: atom_id res chain seq x y z
N MET A 1 17.28 -3.94 -4.64
CA MET A 1 15.97 -3.24 -4.70
C MET A 1 15.40 -3.18 -3.29
N PRO A 2 15.39 -2.00 -2.63
CA PRO A 2 14.83 -1.87 -1.29
C PRO A 2 13.34 -2.21 -1.26
N GLY A 3 12.91 -2.89 -0.19
CA GLY A 3 11.50 -3.13 0.12
C GLY A 3 11.03 -2.13 1.17
N VAL A 4 9.90 -1.48 0.93
CA VAL A 4 9.29 -0.51 1.84
C VAL A 4 7.89 -1.01 2.19
N VAL A 5 7.55 -1.05 3.47
CA VAL A 5 6.21 -1.42 3.94
C VAL A 5 5.49 -0.19 4.46
N PHE A 6 4.32 0.11 3.89
CA PHE A 6 3.40 1.10 4.42
C PHE A 6 2.44 0.43 5.39
N ALA A 7 2.50 0.80 6.66
CA ALA A 7 1.47 0.46 7.64
C ALA A 7 0.38 1.53 7.58
N ALA A 8 -0.73 1.19 6.93
CA ALA A 8 -1.84 2.10 6.65
C ALA A 8 -3.16 1.36 6.86
N PRO A 9 -3.65 1.30 8.12
CA PRO A 9 -4.85 0.54 8.45
C PRO A 9 -6.08 0.96 7.65
N PHE A 10 -6.20 2.25 7.37
CA PHE A 10 -7.28 2.84 6.60
C PHE A 10 -6.76 3.45 5.29
N ALA A 11 -7.43 3.19 4.18
CA ALA A 11 -7.08 3.70 2.85
C ALA A 11 -7.51 5.17 2.65
N MET A 12 -7.08 6.05 3.55
CA MET A 12 -7.32 7.49 3.41
C MET A 12 -6.61 8.04 2.18
N GLU A 13 -7.24 8.99 1.48
CA GLU A 13 -6.69 9.58 0.25
C GLU A 13 -5.26 10.14 0.45
N ALA A 14 -5.02 10.82 1.57
CA ALA A 14 -3.70 11.33 1.93
C ALA A 14 -2.65 10.21 2.02
N THR A 15 -2.99 9.08 2.65
CA THR A 15 -2.12 7.91 2.79
C THR A 15 -1.83 7.27 1.44
N LEU A 16 -2.87 7.08 0.62
CA LEU A 16 -2.74 6.52 -0.72
C LEU A 16 -1.86 7.40 -1.63
N ARG A 17 -1.89 8.72 -1.46
CA ARG A 17 -1.01 9.65 -2.19
C ARG A 17 0.47 9.39 -1.89
N PHE A 18 0.85 9.15 -0.64
CA PHE A 18 2.23 8.83 -0.27
C PHE A 18 2.66 7.46 -0.77
N LEU A 19 1.79 6.46 -0.64
CA LEU A 19 2.05 5.12 -1.18
C LEU A 19 2.29 5.16 -2.70
N ARG A 20 1.46 5.91 -3.46
CA ARG A 20 1.65 6.10 -4.90
C ARG A 20 2.99 6.73 -5.24
N ALA A 21 3.42 7.74 -4.48
CA ALA A 21 4.70 8.38 -4.70
C ALA A 21 5.87 7.40 -4.48
N ALA A 22 5.81 6.62 -3.40
CA ALA A 22 6.83 5.62 -3.09
C ALA A 22 6.87 4.48 -4.12
N ALA A 23 5.71 3.99 -4.58
CA ALA A 23 5.60 2.91 -5.56
C ALA A 23 6.16 3.30 -6.95
N ARG A 24 6.25 4.61 -7.24
CA ARG A 24 6.83 5.14 -8.50
C ARG A 24 8.35 5.35 -8.43
N LEU A 25 8.97 5.20 -7.27
CA LEU A 25 10.42 5.39 -7.13
C LEU A 25 11.18 4.26 -7.85
N PRO A 26 12.16 4.58 -8.71
CA PRO A 26 12.95 3.57 -9.39
C PRO A 26 13.62 2.60 -8.41
N GLY A 27 13.43 1.30 -8.67
CA GLY A 27 14.06 0.24 -7.89
C GLY A 27 13.46 -0.02 -6.51
N VAL A 28 12.36 0.64 -6.13
CA VAL A 28 11.63 0.42 -4.88
C VAL A 28 10.50 -0.58 -5.08
N ARG A 29 10.33 -1.50 -4.12
CA ARG A 29 9.15 -2.37 -4.04
C ARG A 29 8.32 -2.00 -2.83
N CYS A 30 7.07 -1.60 -3.04
CA CYS A 30 6.18 -1.21 -1.95
C CYS A 30 5.25 -2.36 -1.56
N GLY A 31 5.18 -2.65 -0.26
CA GLY A 31 4.15 -3.48 0.35
C GLY A 31 3.18 -2.63 1.16
N LEU A 32 1.93 -3.07 1.27
CA LEU A 32 0.89 -2.42 2.06
C LEU A 32 0.34 -3.37 3.13
N LEU A 33 0.43 -2.94 4.39
CA LEU A 33 -0.26 -3.56 5.53
C LEU A 33 -1.46 -2.69 5.91
N THR A 34 -2.67 -3.25 5.82
CA THR A 34 -3.92 -2.49 5.95
C THR A 34 -5.06 -3.34 6.51
N GLN A 35 -6.16 -2.74 6.97
CA GLN A 35 -7.40 -3.48 7.25
C GLN A 35 -8.29 -3.64 6.01
N GLU A 36 -7.99 -2.86 4.96
CA GLU A 36 -8.76 -2.85 3.74
C GLU A 36 -8.49 -4.11 2.89
N PRO A 37 -9.53 -4.72 2.30
CA PRO A 37 -9.32 -5.76 1.30
C PRO A 37 -8.62 -5.18 0.07
N VAL A 38 -7.83 -6.00 -0.63
CA VAL A 38 -7.07 -5.55 -1.81
C VAL A 38 -7.96 -4.98 -2.92
N ASP A 39 -9.19 -5.47 -3.04
CA ASP A 39 -10.16 -5.03 -4.05
C ASP A 39 -10.84 -3.68 -3.74
N ALA A 40 -10.70 -3.18 -2.50
CA ALA A 40 -11.11 -1.82 -2.16
C ALA A 40 -10.06 -0.78 -2.56
N LEU A 41 -8.86 -1.21 -2.96
CA LEU A 41 -7.81 -0.30 -3.40
C LEU A 41 -8.05 0.18 -4.84
N PRO A 42 -7.70 1.42 -5.17
CA PRO A 42 -7.65 1.90 -6.55
C PRO A 42 -6.80 0.96 -7.43
N GLY A 43 -7.25 0.71 -8.67
CA GLY A 43 -6.61 -0.25 -9.57
C GLY A 43 -5.12 0.04 -9.81
N ASP A 44 -4.76 1.32 -9.94
CA ASP A 44 -3.37 1.77 -10.13
C ASP A 44 -2.46 1.40 -8.95
N LEU A 45 -2.99 1.43 -7.73
CA LEU A 45 -2.27 1.02 -6.53
C LEU A 45 -2.22 -0.50 -6.40
N ARG A 46 -3.33 -1.19 -6.67
CA ARG A 46 -3.38 -2.65 -6.64
C ARG A 46 -2.34 -3.28 -7.58
N GLU A 47 -2.17 -2.72 -8.77
CA GLU A 47 -1.20 -3.20 -9.77
C GLU A 47 0.25 -2.84 -9.46
N SER A 48 0.51 -1.77 -8.70
CA SER A 48 1.86 -1.30 -8.38
C SER A 48 2.43 -1.85 -7.07
N LEU A 49 1.60 -2.46 -6.22
CA LEU A 49 2.03 -3.08 -4.97
C LEU A 49 2.77 -4.40 -5.23
N ALA A 50 3.95 -4.53 -4.63
CA ALA A 50 4.70 -5.78 -4.61
C ALA A 50 4.13 -6.80 -3.60
N ALA A 51 3.39 -6.32 -2.59
CA ALA A 51 2.70 -7.15 -1.61
C ALA A 51 1.54 -6.40 -0.95
N HIS A 52 0.49 -7.12 -0.58
CA HIS A 52 -0.60 -6.64 0.27
C HIS A 52 -0.80 -7.66 1.40
N TRP A 53 -0.98 -7.16 2.62
CA TRP A 53 -1.36 -7.98 3.76
C TRP A 53 -2.50 -7.31 4.51
N ARG A 54 -3.59 -8.05 4.69
CA ARG A 54 -4.74 -7.60 5.46
C ARG A 54 -4.59 -8.01 6.92
N VAL A 55 -4.74 -7.06 7.82
CA VAL A 55 -4.89 -7.31 9.27
C VAL A 55 -6.34 -7.17 9.67
N ALA A 56 -6.76 -7.94 10.68
CA ALA A 56 -8.13 -7.91 11.17
C ALA A 56 -8.40 -6.72 12.11
N ASP A 57 -7.37 -6.29 12.84
CA ASP A 57 -7.42 -5.21 13.83
C ASP A 57 -6.10 -4.44 13.85
N CYS A 58 -6.16 -3.12 14.07
CA CYS A 58 -5.04 -2.20 14.17
C CYS A 58 -5.13 -1.28 15.40
N MET A 59 -6.06 -1.56 16.31
CA MET A 59 -6.22 -0.85 17.58
C MET A 59 -5.71 -1.68 18.76
#